data_AF-A0A9E3IJW1-F1
#
_entry.id   AF-A0A9E3IJW1-F1
#
_cell.length_a   1.000
_cell.length_b   1.000
_cell.length_c   1.000
_cell.angle_alpha   90.00
_cell.angle_beta   90.00
_cell.angle_gamma   90.00
#
_symmetry.space_group_name_H-M   'P 1'
#
loop_
_entity.id
_entity.type
_entity.pdbx_description
1 polymer ?
#
loop_
_entity_poly.entity_id
_entity_poly.type
_entity_poly.pdbx_seq_one_letter_code
_entity_poly.pdbx_strand_id
1 'polypeptide(L)'
;MSKSPVRVAVTGAAGQIGYALLFRIASGEMLGKDQPVILQLLEIPDEKAQKALKGVMMELDDCAFPLLAGMEAHSDPMTAFKDTDYALLVGARPRGPGMERADLLAANAQIFTAQGKALDKVASRDVKVLVVGNPANTNAYIAMKSAPSLPRENFTAMLRLDHNRALTQVAQKTGTKVADIEKLTVWGNHSPTMYADYRFATVGGKAVKDLINDQVWNADVFLPTVGKRGAAIIEARGVSSAASAANAAIDHMRDWALGTKGKWVTMGVPSNGEYGIPKDVMFGFPVTTENGK
;
A
#
# COMPACT_ATOMS: atom_id res chain seq x y z
N MET A 1 7.65 29.38 -7.36
CA MET A 1 8.15 28.47 -8.40
C MET A 1 7.57 27.10 -8.13
N SER A 2 6.95 26.44 -9.11
CA SER A 2 6.42 25.08 -8.94
C SER A 2 7.58 24.10 -8.73
N LYS A 3 7.42 23.12 -7.84
CA LYS A 3 8.40 22.03 -7.68
C LYS A 3 8.57 21.29 -9.01
N SER A 4 9.75 20.72 -9.24
CA SER A 4 9.95 19.83 -10.40
C SER A 4 8.98 18.63 -10.31
N PRO A 5 8.38 18.20 -11.44
CA PRO A 5 7.53 17.01 -11.44
C PRO A 5 8.28 15.78 -10.98
N VAL A 6 7.61 14.91 -10.21
CA VAL A 6 8.13 13.59 -9.83
C VAL A 6 7.43 12.49 -10.63
N ARG A 7 8.13 11.40 -10.91
CA ARG A 7 7.62 10.26 -11.67
C ARG A 7 7.01 9.21 -10.74
N VAL A 8 5.75 8.85 -11.00
CA VAL A 8 4.99 7.88 -10.20
C VAL A 8 4.59 6.72 -11.10
N ALA A 9 5.21 5.55 -10.91
CA ALA A 9 4.83 4.34 -11.61
C ALA A 9 3.74 3.56 -10.85
N VAL A 10 2.73 3.10 -11.57
CA VAL A 10 1.63 2.29 -11.02
C VAL A 10 1.42 1.05 -11.89
N THR A 11 1.55 -0.14 -11.31
CA THR A 11 1.29 -1.41 -12.02
C THR A 11 -0.16 -1.85 -11.82
N GLY A 12 -0.74 -2.61 -12.76
CA GLY A 12 -2.16 -2.96 -12.68
C GLY A 12 -3.05 -1.71 -12.75
N ALA A 13 -2.60 -0.71 -13.51
CA ALA A 13 -3.18 0.64 -13.55
C ALA A 13 -4.62 0.67 -14.06
N ALA A 14 -5.03 -0.27 -14.91
CA ALA A 14 -6.40 -0.39 -15.39
C ALA A 14 -7.30 -1.22 -14.45
N GLY A 15 -6.73 -1.81 -13.39
CA GLY A 15 -7.47 -2.54 -12.37
C GLY A 15 -8.31 -1.63 -11.44
N GLN A 16 -9.22 -2.22 -10.67
CA GLN A 16 -10.14 -1.49 -9.79
C GLN A 16 -9.43 -0.63 -8.73
N ILE A 17 -8.31 -1.10 -8.17
CA ILE A 17 -7.52 -0.31 -7.22
C ILE A 17 -6.80 0.82 -7.97
N GLY A 18 -6.21 0.54 -9.15
CA GLY A 18 -5.60 1.56 -10.01
C GLY A 18 -6.59 2.69 -10.33
N TYR A 19 -7.78 2.33 -10.77
CA TYR A 19 -8.86 3.28 -11.04
C TYR A 19 -9.22 4.15 -9.83
N ALA A 20 -9.29 3.60 -8.60
CA ALA A 20 -9.57 4.41 -7.41
C ALA A 20 -8.37 5.23 -6.91
N LEU A 21 -7.16 4.88 -7.34
CA LEU A 21 -5.88 5.43 -6.86
C LEU A 21 -5.41 6.61 -7.74
N LEU A 22 -5.43 6.45 -9.05
CA LEU A 22 -4.78 7.35 -10.01
C LEU A 22 -5.30 8.78 -9.94
N PHE A 23 -6.61 8.99 -9.87
CA PHE A 23 -7.23 10.32 -9.76
C PHE A 23 -6.83 11.03 -8.47
N ARG A 24 -6.63 10.27 -7.38
CA ARG A 24 -6.21 10.84 -6.09
C ARG A 24 -4.74 11.22 -6.08
N ILE A 25 -3.89 10.47 -6.80
CA ILE A 25 -2.51 10.87 -7.08
C ILE A 25 -2.50 12.17 -7.90
N ALA A 26 -3.22 12.20 -9.03
CA ALA A 26 -3.27 13.35 -9.93
C ALA A 26 -3.85 14.62 -9.29
N SER A 27 -4.78 14.47 -8.33
CA SER A 27 -5.31 15.61 -7.56
C SER A 27 -4.35 16.19 -6.51
N GLY A 28 -3.17 15.58 -6.31
CA GLY A 28 -2.17 15.99 -5.32
C GLY A 28 -2.44 15.48 -3.89
N GLU A 29 -3.34 14.52 -3.71
CA GLU A 29 -3.65 14.00 -2.37
C GLU A 29 -2.52 13.13 -1.79
N MET A 30 -1.75 12.46 -2.65
CA MET A 30 -0.64 11.60 -2.23
C MET A 30 0.61 12.40 -1.81
N LEU A 31 1.01 13.40 -2.60
CA LEU A 31 2.32 14.05 -2.47
C LEU A 31 2.24 15.55 -2.13
N GLY A 32 1.03 16.09 -1.96
CA GLY A 32 0.79 17.50 -1.65
C GLY A 32 0.23 18.28 -2.84
N LYS A 33 -0.43 19.40 -2.52
CA LYS A 33 -1.14 20.25 -3.49
C LYS A 33 -0.21 21.16 -4.31
N ASP A 34 1.10 21.05 -4.11
CA ASP A 34 2.14 21.84 -4.76
C ASP A 34 3.19 20.98 -5.50
N GLN A 35 2.96 19.65 -5.60
CA GLN A 35 3.87 18.69 -6.22
C GLN A 35 3.29 18.18 -7.55
N PRO A 36 3.78 18.64 -8.71
CA PRO A 36 3.41 18.06 -9.99
C PRO A 36 3.87 16.60 -10.11
N VAL A 37 3.12 15.80 -10.86
CA VAL A 37 3.38 14.36 -11.06
C VAL A 37 3.34 13.98 -12.53
N ILE A 38 4.18 13.02 -12.92
CA ILE A 38 4.11 12.30 -14.19
C ILE A 38 3.72 10.86 -13.88
N LEU A 39 2.62 10.38 -14.44
CA LEU A 39 2.14 9.01 -14.22
C LEU A 39 2.72 8.03 -15.25
N GLN A 40 3.38 6.98 -14.78
CA GLN A 40 3.89 5.89 -15.63
C GLN A 40 3.06 4.62 -15.37
N LEU A 41 2.13 4.33 -16.28
CA LEU A 41 1.09 3.35 -16.05
C LEU A 41 1.43 2.01 -16.72
N LEU A 42 1.64 0.97 -15.92
CA LEU A 42 1.96 -0.37 -16.41
C LEU A 42 0.74 -1.29 -16.34
N GLU A 43 0.42 -1.90 -17.48
CA GLU A 43 -0.47 -3.05 -17.60
C GLU A 43 0.22 -4.21 -18.32
N ILE A 44 -0.37 -5.40 -18.24
CA ILE A 44 0.12 -6.56 -19.00
C ILE A 44 0.06 -6.30 -20.53
N PRO A 45 0.91 -6.97 -21.34
CA PRO A 45 0.88 -6.87 -22.81
C PRO A 45 -0.30 -7.65 -23.42
N ASP A 46 -1.50 -7.40 -22.91
CA ASP A 46 -2.78 -7.94 -23.39
C ASP A 46 -3.60 -6.80 -24.00
N GLU A 47 -4.16 -7.01 -25.19
CA GLU A 47 -4.86 -5.95 -25.93
C GLU A 47 -6.04 -5.36 -25.16
N LYS A 48 -6.80 -6.21 -24.46
CA LYS A 48 -7.95 -5.77 -23.66
C LYS A 48 -7.50 -4.94 -22.46
N ALA A 49 -6.44 -5.36 -21.77
CA ALA A 49 -5.86 -4.62 -20.66
C ALA A 49 -5.31 -3.25 -21.12
N GLN A 50 -4.57 -3.21 -22.23
CA GLN A 50 -4.04 -1.97 -22.79
C GLN A 50 -5.15 -1.03 -23.29
N LYS A 51 -6.22 -1.56 -23.89
CA LYS A 51 -7.39 -0.77 -24.27
C LYS A 51 -8.11 -0.20 -23.05
N ALA A 52 -8.26 -0.97 -21.97
CA ALA A 52 -8.81 -0.48 -20.72
C ALA A 52 -7.93 0.61 -20.10
N LEU A 53 -6.61 0.43 -20.11
CA LEU A 53 -5.64 1.45 -19.66
C LEU A 53 -5.80 2.76 -20.42
N LYS A 54 -5.93 2.69 -21.75
CA LYS A 54 -6.20 3.86 -22.59
C LYS A 54 -7.48 4.59 -22.17
N GLY A 55 -8.54 3.84 -21.81
CA GLY A 55 -9.78 4.42 -21.28
C GLY A 55 -9.55 5.18 -19.97
N VAL A 56 -8.81 4.60 -19.03
CA VAL A 56 -8.46 5.27 -17.75
C VAL A 56 -7.67 6.56 -17.99
N MET A 57 -6.76 6.57 -18.97
CA MET A 57 -6.02 7.78 -19.34
C MET A 57 -6.93 8.89 -19.89
N MET A 58 -7.91 8.54 -20.73
CA MET A 58 -8.90 9.52 -21.21
C MET A 58 -9.66 10.15 -20.04
N GLU A 59 -10.09 9.35 -19.07
CA GLU A 59 -10.78 9.88 -17.88
C GLU A 59 -9.88 10.78 -17.02
N LEU A 60 -8.57 10.49 -16.94
CA LEU A 60 -7.60 11.35 -16.26
C LEU A 60 -7.42 12.69 -16.96
N ASP A 61 -7.38 12.69 -18.30
CA ASP A 61 -7.35 13.93 -19.11
C ASP A 61 -8.63 14.76 -18.89
N ASP A 62 -9.80 14.11 -18.93
CA ASP A 62 -11.11 14.77 -18.76
C ASP A 62 -11.28 15.42 -17.37
N CYS A 63 -10.51 14.98 -16.36
CA CYS A 63 -10.52 15.57 -15.03
C CYS A 63 -9.76 16.91 -14.94
N ALA A 64 -8.99 17.30 -15.96
CA ALA A 64 -8.27 18.56 -16.04
C ALA A 64 -7.41 18.87 -14.80
N PHE A 65 -6.69 17.86 -14.28
CA PHE A 65 -5.87 18.02 -13.09
C PHE A 65 -4.64 18.92 -13.34
N PRO A 66 -4.48 20.06 -12.64
CA PRO A 66 -3.37 20.99 -12.90
C PRO A 66 -2.00 20.44 -12.46
N LEU A 67 -1.97 19.41 -11.61
CA LEU A 67 -0.74 18.78 -11.14
C LEU A 67 -0.31 17.59 -12.01
N LEU A 68 -1.15 17.12 -12.94
CA LEU A 68 -0.81 16.04 -13.85
C LEU A 68 0.03 16.61 -15.00
N ALA A 69 1.35 16.62 -14.82
CA ALA A 69 2.29 17.19 -15.77
C ALA A 69 2.52 16.28 -17.00
N GLY A 70 2.17 15.01 -16.90
CA GLY A 70 2.21 14.05 -18.01
C GLY A 70 1.73 12.67 -17.60
N MET A 71 1.44 11.84 -18.58
CA MET A 71 1.18 10.41 -18.38
C MET A 71 1.65 9.57 -19.54
N GLU A 72 2.12 8.36 -19.23
CA GLU A 72 2.70 7.40 -20.18
C GLU A 72 2.07 6.02 -19.94
N ALA A 73 1.69 5.30 -21.00
CA ALA A 73 1.22 3.91 -20.92
C ALA A 73 2.33 2.95 -21.32
N HIS A 74 2.44 1.86 -20.58
CA HIS A 74 3.48 0.85 -20.76
C HIS A 74 2.93 -0.56 -20.69
N SER A 75 3.61 -1.46 -21.40
CA SER A 75 3.43 -2.92 -21.30
C SER A 75 4.71 -3.64 -20.85
N ASP A 76 5.82 -2.90 -20.69
CA ASP A 76 7.12 -3.40 -20.26
C ASP A 76 7.59 -2.65 -18.99
N PRO A 77 7.86 -3.35 -17.87
CA PRO A 77 8.35 -2.72 -16.64
C PRO A 77 9.68 -1.96 -16.83
N MET A 78 10.54 -2.35 -17.78
CA MET A 78 11.79 -1.62 -18.06
C MET A 78 11.55 -0.20 -18.57
N THR A 79 10.43 0.04 -19.25
CA THR A 79 10.05 1.39 -19.70
C THR A 79 9.19 2.10 -18.65
N ALA A 80 8.29 1.37 -17.99
CA ALA A 80 7.40 1.94 -16.98
C ALA A 80 8.13 2.46 -15.75
N PHE A 81 9.23 1.80 -15.35
CA PHE A 81 9.99 2.18 -14.16
C PHE A 81 11.15 3.13 -14.44
N LYS A 82 11.29 3.60 -15.70
CA LYS A 82 12.40 4.48 -16.07
C LYS A 82 12.30 5.80 -15.32
N ASP A 83 13.35 6.12 -14.57
CA ASP A 83 13.51 7.32 -13.75
C ASP A 83 12.39 7.53 -12.71
N THR A 84 11.68 6.46 -12.33
CA THR A 84 10.58 6.54 -11.35
C THR A 84 11.08 6.91 -9.96
N ASP A 85 10.40 7.87 -9.30
CA ASP A 85 10.65 8.28 -7.91
C ASP A 85 9.77 7.51 -6.91
N TYR A 86 8.55 7.15 -7.32
CA TYR A 86 7.60 6.40 -6.49
C TYR A 86 6.97 5.28 -7.30
N ALA A 87 7.04 4.04 -6.82
CA ALA A 87 6.45 2.88 -7.48
C ALA A 87 5.38 2.23 -6.60
N LEU A 88 4.14 2.17 -7.10
CA LEU A 88 3.02 1.48 -6.46
C LEU A 88 2.74 0.18 -7.22
N LEU A 89 3.23 -0.94 -6.67
CA LEU A 89 3.09 -2.27 -7.28
C LEU A 89 1.74 -2.89 -6.87
N VAL A 90 0.69 -2.54 -7.60
CA VAL A 90 -0.69 -2.98 -7.34
C VAL A 90 -1.03 -4.26 -8.11
N GLY A 91 -0.55 -4.39 -9.35
CA GLY A 91 -0.78 -5.55 -10.19
C GLY A 91 -0.14 -6.81 -9.62
N ALA A 92 -0.96 -7.84 -9.37
CA ALA A 92 -0.56 -9.16 -8.94
C ALA A 92 -1.49 -10.22 -9.54
N ARG A 93 -1.03 -11.47 -9.62
CA ARG A 93 -1.86 -12.58 -10.08
C ARG A 93 -2.89 -12.91 -8.97
N PRO A 94 -4.20 -12.78 -9.22
CA PRO A 94 -5.21 -13.19 -8.25
C PRO A 94 -5.25 -14.72 -8.13
N ARG A 95 -5.69 -15.21 -6.98
CA ARG A 95 -5.91 -16.65 -6.78
C ARG A 95 -7.09 -17.12 -7.63
N GLY A 96 -6.82 -18.03 -8.56
CA GLY A 96 -7.84 -18.64 -9.42
C GLY A 96 -8.50 -19.88 -8.79
N PRO A 97 -9.62 -20.37 -9.37
CA PRO A 97 -10.21 -21.64 -8.98
C PRO A 97 -9.20 -22.79 -9.07
N GLY A 98 -9.14 -23.64 -8.03
CA GLY A 98 -8.23 -24.80 -7.98
C GLY A 98 -6.75 -24.48 -7.76
N MET A 99 -6.36 -23.20 -7.64
CA MET A 99 -4.97 -22.81 -7.43
C MET A 99 -4.54 -23.04 -5.98
N GLU A 100 -3.45 -23.80 -5.80
CA GLU A 100 -2.83 -24.00 -4.49
C GLU A 100 -2.10 -22.74 -4.03
N ARG A 101 -1.85 -22.65 -2.72
CA ARG A 101 -1.12 -21.50 -2.16
C ARG A 101 0.30 -21.39 -2.74
N ALA A 102 0.95 -22.52 -3.00
CA ALA A 102 2.30 -22.57 -3.59
C ALA A 102 2.31 -22.03 -5.02
N ASP A 103 1.32 -22.39 -5.84
CA ASP A 103 1.21 -21.91 -7.23
C ASP A 103 1.00 -20.39 -7.28
N LEU A 104 0.13 -19.86 -6.41
CA LEU A 104 -0.10 -18.43 -6.28
C LEU A 104 1.20 -17.69 -5.92
N LEU A 105 1.97 -18.24 -4.97
CA LEU A 105 3.25 -17.69 -4.55
C LEU A 105 4.27 -17.73 -5.70
N ALA A 106 4.38 -18.84 -6.41
CA ALA A 106 5.31 -19.00 -7.52
C ALA A 106 4.99 -18.05 -8.68
N ALA A 107 3.72 -17.92 -9.06
CA ALA A 107 3.28 -17.02 -10.12
C ALA A 107 3.57 -15.55 -9.78
N ASN A 108 3.28 -15.12 -8.55
CA ASN A 108 3.60 -13.76 -8.12
C ASN A 108 5.11 -13.56 -7.95
N ALA A 109 5.85 -14.56 -7.48
CA ALA A 109 7.31 -14.48 -7.37
C ALA A 109 7.97 -14.13 -8.71
N GLN A 110 7.50 -14.71 -9.82
CA GLN A 110 8.00 -14.37 -11.16
C GLN A 110 7.74 -12.90 -11.51
N ILE A 111 6.52 -12.40 -11.26
CA ILE A 111 6.13 -11.00 -11.51
C ILE A 111 7.02 -10.04 -10.72
N PHE A 112 7.14 -10.24 -9.41
CA PHE A 112 7.86 -9.32 -8.53
C PHE A 112 9.38 -9.46 -8.65
N THR A 113 9.91 -10.60 -9.11
CA THR A 113 11.33 -10.72 -9.50
C THR A 113 11.61 -9.87 -10.72
N ALA A 114 10.77 -9.96 -11.76
CA ALA A 114 10.94 -9.18 -12.99
C ALA A 114 10.81 -7.67 -12.73
N GLN A 115 9.79 -7.27 -11.96
CA GLN A 115 9.59 -5.88 -11.58
C GLN A 115 10.73 -5.34 -10.69
N GLY A 116 11.20 -6.13 -9.72
CA GLY A 116 12.35 -5.77 -8.89
C GLY A 116 13.60 -5.53 -9.72
N LYS A 117 13.93 -6.43 -10.66
CA LYS A 117 15.06 -6.26 -11.58
C LYS A 117 14.93 -5.02 -12.48
N ALA A 118 13.71 -4.70 -12.92
CA ALA A 118 13.48 -3.51 -13.73
C ALA A 118 13.67 -2.23 -12.90
N LEU A 119 13.11 -2.17 -11.68
CA LEU A 119 13.36 -1.07 -10.73
C LEU A 119 14.85 -0.90 -10.46
N ASP A 120 15.55 -1.98 -10.14
CA ASP A 120 16.99 -2.01 -9.91
C ASP A 120 17.78 -1.39 -11.05
N LYS A 121 17.36 -1.66 -12.29
CA LYS A 121 18.08 -1.22 -13.49
C LYS A 121 17.76 0.20 -13.93
N VAL A 122 16.53 0.68 -13.77
CA VAL A 122 16.08 1.92 -14.44
C VAL A 122 15.41 2.96 -13.55
N ALA A 123 15.03 2.63 -12.31
CA ALA A 123 14.37 3.61 -11.44
C ALA A 123 15.37 4.59 -10.83
N SER A 124 14.85 5.67 -10.24
CA SER A 124 15.64 6.54 -9.36
C SER A 124 16.36 5.71 -8.29
N ARG A 125 17.58 6.10 -7.93
CA ARG A 125 18.34 5.41 -6.86
C ARG A 125 17.69 5.58 -5.48
N ASP A 126 16.85 6.61 -5.35
CA ASP A 126 16.08 6.90 -4.14
C ASP A 126 14.59 6.52 -4.29
N VAL A 127 14.24 5.70 -5.30
CA VAL A 127 12.86 5.27 -5.55
C VAL A 127 12.22 4.68 -4.31
N LYS A 128 10.95 5.04 -4.03
CA LYS A 128 10.14 4.49 -2.95
C LYS A 128 9.12 3.51 -3.49
N VAL A 129 9.19 2.25 -3.04
CA VAL A 129 8.41 1.14 -3.59
C VAL A 129 7.40 0.66 -2.55
N LEU A 130 6.11 0.81 -2.86
CA LEU A 130 5.01 0.26 -2.09
C LEU A 130 4.37 -0.92 -2.83
N VAL A 131 4.37 -2.08 -2.19
CA VAL A 131 3.66 -3.27 -2.70
C VAL A 131 2.27 -3.38 -2.09
N VAL A 132 1.27 -3.38 -2.97
CA VAL A 132 -0.15 -3.57 -2.64
C VAL A 132 -0.63 -4.95 -3.11
N GLY A 133 -0.09 -5.44 -4.22
CA GLY A 133 -0.47 -6.72 -4.81
C GLY A 133 -0.15 -7.90 -3.88
N ASN A 134 -1.15 -8.76 -3.65
CA ASN A 134 -1.02 -9.87 -2.71
C ASN A 134 -0.22 -11.07 -3.25
N PRO A 135 0.52 -11.80 -2.39
CA PRO A 135 0.75 -11.56 -0.96
C PRO A 135 1.79 -10.45 -0.69
N ALA A 136 1.34 -9.30 -0.15
CA ALA A 136 2.09 -8.04 -0.20
C ALA A 136 3.48 -8.12 0.46
N ASN A 137 3.59 -8.68 1.67
CA ASN A 137 4.87 -8.80 2.37
C ASN A 137 5.88 -9.64 1.60
N THR A 138 5.46 -10.82 1.11
CA THR A 138 6.34 -11.72 0.35
C THR A 138 6.71 -11.13 -1.01
N ASN A 139 5.77 -10.49 -1.69
CA ASN A 139 6.02 -9.82 -2.97
C ASN A 139 7.01 -8.66 -2.81
N ALA A 140 6.88 -7.85 -1.76
CA ALA A 140 7.84 -6.80 -1.43
C ALA A 140 9.23 -7.36 -1.09
N TYR A 141 9.31 -8.45 -0.33
CA TYR A 141 10.56 -9.15 -0.08
C TYR A 141 11.23 -9.61 -1.39
N ILE A 142 10.46 -10.19 -2.31
CA ILE A 142 10.99 -10.67 -3.60
C ILE A 142 11.48 -9.51 -4.47
N ALA A 143 10.70 -8.43 -4.55
CA ALA A 143 11.11 -7.22 -5.28
C ALA A 143 12.40 -6.62 -4.69
N MET A 144 12.47 -6.48 -3.37
CA MET A 144 13.65 -6.01 -2.64
C MET A 144 14.89 -6.88 -2.90
N LYS A 145 14.75 -8.22 -2.79
CA LYS A 145 15.87 -9.15 -3.04
C LYS A 145 16.30 -9.20 -4.51
N SER A 146 15.43 -8.80 -5.41
CA SER A 146 15.71 -8.72 -6.85
C SER A 146 16.29 -7.37 -7.27
N ALA A 147 16.42 -6.42 -6.33
CA ALA A 147 16.94 -5.08 -6.55
C ALA A 147 18.10 -4.72 -5.61
N PRO A 148 19.25 -5.42 -5.72
CA PRO A 148 20.35 -5.29 -4.77
C PRO A 148 21.05 -3.93 -4.80
N SER A 149 20.87 -3.12 -5.84
CA SER A 149 21.47 -1.77 -5.95
C SER A 149 20.61 -0.66 -5.35
N LEU A 150 19.39 -0.98 -4.91
CA LEU A 150 18.47 -0.05 -4.25
C LEU A 150 18.49 -0.26 -2.72
N PRO A 151 18.33 0.80 -1.91
CA PRO A 151 18.24 0.67 -0.46
C PRO A 151 17.08 -0.24 -0.06
N ARG A 152 17.33 -1.19 0.84
CA ARG A 152 16.33 -2.19 1.22
C ARG A 152 15.11 -1.55 1.91
N GLU A 153 15.35 -0.50 2.70
CA GLU A 153 14.35 0.29 3.41
C GLU A 153 13.37 1.02 2.48
N ASN A 154 13.71 1.14 1.19
CA ASN A 154 12.84 1.72 0.19
C ASN A 154 11.81 0.73 -0.38
N PHE A 155 11.76 -0.51 0.13
CA PHE A 155 10.72 -1.48 -0.22
C PHE A 155 9.80 -1.71 0.96
N THR A 156 8.51 -1.45 0.76
CA THR A 156 7.49 -1.62 1.79
C THR A 156 6.30 -2.43 1.30
N ALA A 157 5.59 -3.06 2.24
CA ALA A 157 4.32 -3.73 2.00
C ALA A 157 3.16 -2.97 2.68
N MET A 158 2.00 -2.95 2.04
CA MET A 158 0.86 -2.19 2.53
C MET A 158 0.12 -2.91 3.66
N LEU A 159 0.41 -2.53 4.91
CA LEU A 159 -0.38 -2.90 6.11
C LEU A 159 -1.37 -1.79 6.53
N ARG A 160 -1.35 -0.65 5.83
CA ARG A 160 -2.13 0.54 6.17
C ARG A 160 -3.65 0.30 6.12
N LEU A 161 -4.12 -0.61 5.27
CA LEU A 161 -5.55 -0.94 5.22
C LEU A 161 -6.01 -1.67 6.48
N ASP A 162 -5.21 -2.61 6.99
CA ASP A 162 -5.52 -3.32 8.23
C ASP A 162 -5.47 -2.36 9.42
N HIS A 163 -4.49 -1.46 9.44
CA HIS A 163 -4.39 -0.37 10.42
C HIS A 163 -5.64 0.52 10.38
N ASN A 164 -6.05 1.02 9.21
CA ASN A 164 -7.24 1.86 9.07
C ASN A 164 -8.51 1.11 9.50
N ARG A 165 -8.65 -0.18 9.14
CA ARG A 165 -9.78 -1.01 9.60
C ARG A 165 -9.79 -1.16 11.13
N ALA A 166 -8.64 -1.42 11.73
CA ALA A 166 -8.50 -1.50 13.18
C ALA A 166 -8.87 -0.18 13.88
N LEU A 167 -8.43 0.97 13.35
CA LEU A 167 -8.84 2.29 13.85
C LEU A 167 -10.38 2.43 13.87
N THR A 168 -11.06 2.04 12.78
CA THR A 168 -12.53 2.13 12.70
C THR A 168 -13.24 1.24 13.73
N GLN A 169 -12.74 0.01 13.96
CA GLN A 169 -13.33 -0.89 14.95
C GLN A 169 -13.17 -0.35 16.38
N VAL A 170 -12.02 0.23 16.71
CA VAL A 170 -11.78 0.88 18.01
C VAL A 170 -12.68 2.11 18.19
N ALA A 171 -12.76 2.97 17.17
CA ALA A 171 -13.61 4.16 17.19
C ALA A 171 -15.08 3.80 17.45
N GLN A 172 -15.60 2.78 16.73
CA GLN A 172 -16.96 2.29 16.92
C GLN A 172 -17.20 1.71 18.32
N LYS A 173 -16.28 0.89 18.83
CA LYS A 173 -16.43 0.27 20.16
C LYS A 173 -16.39 1.30 21.29
N THR A 174 -15.60 2.35 21.14
CA THR A 174 -15.43 3.39 22.17
C THR A 174 -16.38 4.58 22.01
N GLY A 175 -17.08 4.69 20.87
CA GLY A 175 -17.93 5.85 20.56
C GLY A 175 -17.13 7.14 20.31
N THR A 176 -15.89 7.02 19.84
CA THR A 176 -14.95 8.15 19.67
C THR A 176 -14.68 8.43 18.19
N LYS A 177 -14.06 9.58 17.88
CA LYS A 177 -13.67 9.89 16.49
C LYS A 177 -12.39 9.13 16.15
N VAL A 178 -12.31 8.62 14.91
CA VAL A 178 -11.11 7.93 14.40
C VAL A 178 -9.85 8.79 14.54
N ALA A 179 -9.97 10.10 14.33
CA ALA A 179 -8.84 11.04 14.38
C ALA A 179 -8.26 11.23 15.80
N ASP A 180 -9.01 10.87 16.83
CA ASP A 180 -8.60 11.02 18.24
C ASP A 180 -7.81 9.80 18.75
N ILE A 181 -7.72 8.73 17.94
CA ILE A 181 -6.96 7.51 18.27
C ILE A 181 -5.49 7.72 17.90
N GLU A 182 -4.61 7.42 18.84
CA GLU A 182 -3.16 7.42 18.66
C GLU A 182 -2.54 6.09 19.07
N LYS A 183 -1.32 5.81 18.61
CA LYS A 183 -0.48 4.65 19.02
C LYS A 183 -1.12 3.26 18.81
N LEU A 184 -2.11 3.17 17.92
CA LEU A 184 -2.56 1.89 17.38
C LEU A 184 -1.51 1.37 16.38
N THR A 185 -1.30 0.05 16.33
CA THR A 185 -0.45 -0.57 15.31
C THR A 185 -0.97 -1.93 14.89
N VAL A 186 -0.51 -2.43 13.75
CA VAL A 186 -0.74 -3.79 13.26
C VAL A 186 0.61 -4.46 13.05
N TRP A 187 0.79 -5.63 13.62
CA TRP A 187 2.01 -6.42 13.47
C TRP A 187 1.84 -7.52 12.43
N GLY A 188 2.94 -7.89 11.77
CA GLY A 188 3.01 -9.12 10.99
C GLY A 188 2.69 -8.99 9.51
N ASN A 189 2.03 -10.02 8.99
CA ASN A 189 1.79 -10.21 7.57
C ASN A 189 0.44 -9.60 7.16
N HIS A 190 0.33 -8.99 5.97
CA HIS A 190 -0.94 -8.57 5.38
C HIS A 190 -1.79 -9.81 5.02
N SER A 191 -2.50 -10.33 6.01
CA SER A 191 -3.27 -11.56 5.95
C SER A 191 -4.17 -11.68 7.19
N PRO A 192 -5.06 -12.69 7.26
CA PRO A 192 -5.85 -12.93 8.48
C PRO A 192 -5.04 -13.24 9.74
N THR A 193 -3.72 -13.49 9.63
CA THR A 193 -2.82 -13.68 10.78
C THR A 193 -2.17 -12.38 11.27
N MET A 194 -2.55 -11.22 10.70
CA MET A 194 -2.12 -9.92 11.23
C MET A 194 -2.54 -9.77 12.71
N TYR A 195 -1.79 -8.99 13.49
CA TYR A 195 -2.11 -8.72 14.88
C TYR A 195 -2.33 -7.22 15.09
N ALA A 196 -3.59 -6.79 15.11
CA ALA A 196 -3.96 -5.43 15.48
C ALA A 196 -3.82 -5.23 16.99
N ASP A 197 -2.93 -4.33 17.38
CA ASP A 197 -2.51 -4.14 18.76
C ASP A 197 -3.00 -2.81 19.32
N TYR A 198 -4.00 -2.91 20.18
CA TYR A 198 -4.60 -1.78 20.88
C TYR A 198 -3.97 -1.47 22.25
N ARG A 199 -2.94 -2.23 22.67
CA ARG A 199 -2.43 -2.17 24.06
C ARG A 199 -1.79 -0.84 24.40
N PHE A 200 -1.18 -0.20 23.41
CA PHE A 200 -0.58 1.14 23.52
C PHE A 200 -1.46 2.24 22.97
N ALA A 201 -2.60 1.88 22.36
CA ALA A 201 -3.47 2.85 21.73
C ALA A 201 -4.14 3.75 22.78
N THR A 202 -4.30 5.02 22.48
CA THR A 202 -4.94 6.00 23.36
C THR A 202 -6.00 6.80 22.63
N VAL A 203 -7.05 7.24 23.34
CA VAL A 203 -8.01 8.25 22.88
C VAL A 203 -8.10 9.37 23.89
N GLY A 204 -7.76 10.60 23.46
CA GLY A 204 -7.70 11.75 24.37
C GLY A 204 -6.78 11.51 25.59
N GLY A 205 -5.68 10.80 25.39
CA GLY A 205 -4.72 10.41 26.44
C GLY A 205 -5.14 9.21 27.30
N LYS A 206 -6.37 8.69 27.17
CA LYS A 206 -6.83 7.50 27.93
C LYS A 206 -6.50 6.23 27.16
N ALA A 207 -6.01 5.20 27.85
CA ALA A 207 -5.69 3.92 27.23
C ALA A 207 -6.95 3.25 26.67
N VAL A 208 -6.90 2.85 25.39
CA VAL A 208 -8.00 2.16 24.72
C VAL A 208 -8.32 0.83 25.41
N LYS A 209 -7.28 0.12 25.87
CA LYS A 209 -7.42 -1.12 26.64
C LYS A 209 -8.33 -0.93 27.86
N ASP A 210 -8.14 0.16 28.60
CA ASP A 210 -8.89 0.45 29.82
C ASP A 210 -10.29 1.00 29.52
N LEU A 211 -10.45 1.78 28.45
CA LEU A 211 -11.76 2.25 27.99
C LEU A 211 -12.67 1.10 27.57
N ILE A 212 -12.10 0.08 26.93
CA ILE A 212 -12.84 -1.10 26.46
C ILE A 212 -13.02 -2.11 27.58
N ASN A 213 -11.98 -2.32 28.40
CA ASN A 213 -11.93 -3.23 29.55
C ASN A 213 -12.53 -4.62 29.29
N ASP A 214 -12.31 -5.16 28.10
CA ASP A 214 -12.90 -6.41 27.63
C ASP A 214 -11.90 -7.16 26.74
N GLN A 215 -11.19 -8.10 27.36
CA GLN A 215 -10.20 -8.92 26.67
C GLN A 215 -10.84 -9.96 25.75
N VAL A 216 -12.06 -10.41 26.05
CA VAL A 216 -12.82 -11.34 25.21
C VAL A 216 -13.20 -10.64 23.91
N TRP A 217 -13.68 -9.39 23.98
CA TRP A 217 -13.91 -8.59 22.79
C TRP A 217 -12.63 -8.44 21.95
N ASN A 218 -11.47 -8.20 22.57
CA ASN A 218 -10.22 -8.10 21.82
C ASN A 218 -9.87 -9.39 21.06
N ALA A 219 -9.92 -10.54 21.75
CA ALA A 219 -9.53 -11.84 21.20
C ALA A 219 -10.54 -12.39 20.19
N ASP A 220 -11.84 -12.32 20.50
CA ASP A 220 -12.87 -13.08 19.81
C ASP A 220 -13.71 -12.22 18.86
N VAL A 221 -13.65 -10.89 18.98
CA VAL A 221 -14.43 -9.96 18.14
C VAL A 221 -13.51 -9.06 17.32
N PHE A 222 -12.64 -8.28 17.95
CA PHE A 222 -11.82 -7.25 17.29
C PHE A 222 -10.84 -7.86 16.28
N LEU A 223 -9.95 -8.74 16.73
CA LEU A 223 -8.95 -9.38 15.86
C LEU A 223 -9.58 -10.16 14.70
N PRO A 224 -10.59 -11.05 14.93
CA PRO A 224 -11.26 -11.75 13.83
C PRO A 224 -11.99 -10.81 12.87
N THR A 225 -12.64 -9.75 13.37
CA THR A 225 -13.36 -8.80 12.53
C THR A 225 -12.40 -8.05 11.61
N VAL A 226 -11.27 -7.54 12.12
CA VAL A 226 -10.27 -6.87 11.29
C VAL A 226 -9.68 -7.85 10.28
N GLY A 227 -9.30 -9.06 10.71
CA GLY A 227 -8.68 -10.09 9.86
C GLY A 227 -9.59 -10.61 8.74
N LYS A 228 -10.92 -10.62 8.97
CA LYS A 228 -11.92 -11.07 7.99
C LYS A 228 -12.65 -9.92 7.27
N ARG A 229 -12.27 -8.65 7.51
CA ARG A 229 -13.00 -7.49 6.96
C ARG A 229 -13.06 -7.47 5.44
N GLY A 230 -12.00 -7.95 4.76
CA GLY A 230 -12.00 -8.06 3.30
C GLY A 230 -13.07 -9.02 2.78
N ALA A 231 -13.25 -10.18 3.41
CA ALA A 231 -14.26 -11.15 3.05
C ALA A 231 -15.68 -10.59 3.28
N ALA A 232 -15.92 -9.93 4.42
CA ALA A 232 -17.21 -9.30 4.71
C ALA A 232 -17.61 -8.22 3.68
N ILE A 233 -16.63 -7.46 3.13
CA ILE A 233 -16.90 -6.49 2.06
C ILE A 233 -17.24 -7.19 0.74
N ILE A 234 -16.54 -8.28 0.41
CA ILE A 234 -16.83 -9.07 -0.79
C ILE A 234 -18.21 -9.68 -0.70
N GLU A 235 -18.58 -10.24 0.45
CA GLU A 235 -19.92 -10.79 0.70
C GLU A 235 -21.01 -9.72 0.50
N ALA A 236 -20.79 -8.51 1.01
CA ALA A 236 -21.78 -7.43 0.90
C ALA A 236 -21.86 -6.77 -0.49
N ARG A 237 -20.75 -6.69 -1.25
CA ARG A 237 -20.68 -5.93 -2.51
C ARG A 237 -20.54 -6.79 -3.77
N GLY A 238 -20.22 -8.07 -3.63
CA GLY A 238 -19.83 -8.97 -4.73
C GLY A 238 -18.44 -8.70 -5.32
N VAL A 239 -17.76 -7.63 -4.88
CA VAL A 239 -16.45 -7.20 -5.40
C VAL A 239 -15.51 -6.78 -4.27
N SER A 240 -14.20 -6.77 -4.56
CA SER A 240 -13.17 -6.41 -3.58
C SER A 240 -13.26 -4.96 -3.09
N SER A 241 -12.61 -4.67 -1.97
CA SER A 241 -12.61 -3.36 -1.32
C SER A 241 -11.65 -2.36 -1.97
N ALA A 242 -11.80 -2.13 -3.28
CA ALA A 242 -10.85 -1.36 -4.09
C ALA A 242 -10.63 0.08 -3.58
N ALA A 243 -11.70 0.82 -3.30
CA ALA A 243 -11.61 2.22 -2.87
C ALA A 243 -10.87 2.39 -1.52
N SER A 244 -11.12 1.51 -0.54
CA SER A 244 -10.42 1.58 0.75
C SER A 244 -8.98 1.09 0.66
N ALA A 245 -8.67 0.14 -0.23
CA ALA A 245 -7.29 -0.24 -0.53
C ALA A 245 -6.51 0.90 -1.20
N ALA A 246 -7.10 1.58 -2.19
CA ALA A 246 -6.51 2.76 -2.80
C ALA A 246 -6.30 3.89 -1.78
N ASN A 247 -7.25 4.11 -0.88
CA ASN A 247 -7.09 5.06 0.22
C ASN A 247 -5.90 4.72 1.11
N ALA A 248 -5.77 3.46 1.51
CA ALA A 248 -4.66 3.02 2.34
C ALA A 248 -3.30 3.17 1.63
N ALA A 249 -3.25 2.98 0.32
CA ALA A 249 -2.04 3.21 -0.48
C ALA A 249 -1.66 4.69 -0.53
N ILE A 250 -2.64 5.57 -0.77
CA ILE A 250 -2.45 7.04 -0.70
C ILE A 250 -1.94 7.44 0.70
N ASP A 251 -2.61 6.98 1.75
CA ASP A 251 -2.24 7.31 3.12
C ASP A 251 -0.81 6.82 3.45
N HIS A 252 -0.45 5.61 3.03
CA HIS A 252 0.89 5.05 3.22
C HIS A 252 1.96 5.92 2.55
N MET A 253 1.79 6.22 1.27
CA MET A 253 2.77 7.01 0.52
C MET A 253 2.83 8.47 1.01
N ARG A 254 1.69 9.06 1.36
CA ARG A 254 1.63 10.42 1.90
C ARG A 254 2.37 10.53 3.20
N ASP A 255 2.10 9.63 4.15
CA ASP A 255 2.75 9.68 5.44
C ASP A 255 4.24 9.36 5.30
N TRP A 256 4.63 8.45 4.41
CA TRP A 256 6.05 8.20 4.13
C TRP A 256 6.76 9.42 3.54
N ALA A 257 6.18 10.06 2.52
CA ALA A 257 6.80 11.18 1.83
C ALA A 257 6.77 12.49 2.64
N LEU A 258 5.67 12.77 3.34
CA LEU A 258 5.42 14.06 4.01
C LEU A 258 5.58 14.00 5.54
N GLY A 259 5.80 12.81 6.09
CA GLY A 259 6.01 12.56 7.52
C GLY A 259 4.70 12.41 8.30
N THR A 260 4.76 11.63 9.39
CA THR A 260 3.61 11.41 10.28
C THR A 260 3.50 12.44 11.41
N LYS A 261 4.46 13.37 11.52
CA LYS A 261 4.53 14.36 12.62
C LYS A 261 4.48 13.69 14.00
N GLY A 262 5.19 12.57 14.14
CA GLY A 262 5.26 11.78 15.38
C GLY A 262 4.10 10.81 15.61
N LYS A 263 3.04 10.82 14.78
CA LYS A 263 1.97 9.82 14.88
C LYS A 263 2.46 8.45 14.42
N TRP A 264 2.01 7.41 15.11
CA TRP A 264 2.28 6.04 14.70
C TRP A 264 1.40 5.64 13.54
N VAL A 265 2.01 5.06 12.52
CA VAL A 265 1.34 4.36 11.43
C VAL A 265 1.93 2.96 11.32
N THR A 266 1.27 2.10 10.56
CA THR A 266 1.80 0.77 10.27
C THR A 266 2.28 0.68 8.84
N MET A 267 3.56 0.31 8.69
CA MET A 267 4.18 -0.03 7.40
C MET A 267 4.78 -1.43 7.49
N GLY A 268 4.62 -2.23 6.44
CA GLY A 268 5.42 -3.44 6.27
C GLY A 268 6.81 -3.02 5.82
N VAL A 269 7.83 -3.20 6.66
CA VAL A 269 9.22 -2.80 6.36
C VAL A 269 10.16 -3.98 6.59
N PRO A 270 11.34 -4.01 5.97
CA PRO A 270 12.27 -5.12 6.14
C PRO A 270 12.90 -5.06 7.53
N SER A 271 12.68 -6.09 8.35
CA SER A 271 13.22 -6.15 9.71
C SER A 271 14.75 -6.04 9.74
N ASN A 272 15.30 -5.33 10.74
CA ASN A 272 16.71 -5.39 11.15
C ASN A 272 16.95 -6.31 12.37
N GLY A 273 15.91 -6.94 12.93
CA GLY A 273 15.99 -7.70 14.18
C GLY A 273 15.14 -7.13 15.32
N GLU A 274 14.46 -5.99 15.09
CA GLU A 274 13.63 -5.33 16.09
C GLU A 274 12.58 -6.29 16.65
N TYR A 275 12.35 -6.23 17.96
CA TYR A 275 11.39 -7.10 18.67
C TYR A 275 11.63 -8.61 18.48
N GLY A 276 12.84 -9.01 18.08
CA GLY A 276 13.19 -10.41 17.81
C GLY A 276 12.67 -10.95 16.47
N ILE A 277 12.17 -10.08 15.58
CA ILE A 277 11.71 -10.48 14.25
C ILE A 277 12.93 -10.73 13.34
N PRO A 278 13.05 -11.90 12.68
CA PRO A 278 14.23 -12.21 11.87
C PRO A 278 14.53 -11.16 10.81
N LYS A 279 15.82 -10.86 10.62
CA LYS A 279 16.31 -9.88 9.64
C LYS A 279 15.77 -10.18 8.25
N ASP A 280 15.51 -9.12 7.50
CA ASP A 280 14.98 -9.10 6.12
C ASP A 280 13.54 -9.60 5.94
N VAL A 281 12.90 -10.15 6.97
CA VAL A 281 11.46 -10.46 6.90
C VAL A 281 10.70 -9.14 6.75
N MET A 282 9.90 -9.05 5.68
CA MET A 282 8.99 -7.93 5.47
C MET A 282 7.83 -8.03 6.46
N PHE A 283 7.76 -7.14 7.44
CA PHE A 283 6.89 -7.29 8.60
C PHE A 283 6.25 -5.95 8.99
N GLY A 284 4.99 -5.98 9.41
CA GLY A 284 4.28 -4.80 9.91
C GLY A 284 4.85 -4.34 11.25
N PHE A 285 5.29 -3.09 11.32
CA PHE A 285 5.79 -2.45 12.54
C PHE A 285 5.06 -1.12 12.81
N PRO A 286 4.96 -0.68 14.08
CA PRO A 286 4.70 0.73 14.37
C PRO A 286 5.90 1.55 13.91
N VAL A 287 5.67 2.55 13.06
CA VAL A 287 6.70 3.47 12.60
C VAL A 287 6.21 4.92 12.71
N THR A 288 7.17 5.82 12.83
CA THR A 288 7.01 7.25 12.53
C THR A 288 7.88 7.57 11.33
N THR A 289 7.45 8.49 10.48
CA THR A 289 8.21 8.87 9.29
C THR A 289 8.52 10.36 9.31
N GLU A 290 9.68 10.71 8.75
CA GLU A 290 10.13 12.09 8.60
C GLU A 290 11.07 12.20 7.41
N ASN A 291 10.97 13.29 6.63
CA ASN A 291 11.88 13.57 5.52
C ASN A 291 12.03 12.41 4.52
N GLY A 292 10.94 11.69 4.25
CA GLY A 292 10.95 10.55 3.33
C GLY A 292 11.62 9.28 3.87
N LYS A 293 11.79 9.16 5.19
CA LYS A 293 12.37 7.99 5.85
C LYS A 293 11.43 7.44 6.92
#